data_AF-A0A2S3WIL2-F1
#
_entry.id   AF-A0A2S3WIL2-F1
#
_cell.length_a   1.000
_cell.length_b   1.000
_cell.length_c   1.000
_cell.angle_alpha   90.00
_cell.angle_beta   90.00
_cell.angle_gamma   90.00
#
_symmetry.space_group_name_H-M   'P 1'
#
loop_
_entity.id
_entity.type
_entity.pdbx_description
1 polymer ?
#
loop_
_entity_poly.entity_id
_entity_poly.type
_entity_poly.pdbx_seq_one_letter_code
_entity_poly.pdbx_strand_id
1 'polypeptide(L)'
;MTLLTQPGPLHRHVDHETGTILHIDPITGEVIRRKDMVRPANLEARYQSWAAERRADESLSEDHHKAANGLSSETQGQPQETPSDEPKRGRGRPKATFANPVAAYMYLLAIPDPLPWVDDIVTGSIITSAGVTNGKINVKVRAVIGALFLSEITADACKTNEYSLRTAQRIAKAARHAAHGIASYVERHPDIKAEIVAEVGAEALFRGLAT
;
A
#
# COMPACT_ATOMS: atom_id res chain seq x y z
N MET A 1 -3.16 11.38 48.99
CA MET A 1 -2.01 11.83 48.18
C MET A 1 -2.16 11.26 46.79
N THR A 2 -2.23 12.12 45.79
CA THR A 2 -2.43 11.76 44.38
C THR A 2 -1.12 11.23 43.77
N LEU A 3 -1.22 10.27 42.86
CA LEU A 3 -0.10 9.75 42.05
C LEU A 3 0.58 10.83 41.16
N LEU A 4 0.08 12.07 41.21
CA LEU A 4 0.54 13.24 40.42
C LEU A 4 1.83 13.90 40.95
N THR A 5 2.37 13.44 42.09
CA THR A 5 3.61 13.97 42.70
C THR A 5 4.72 12.93 42.82
N GLN A 6 4.64 11.83 42.08
CA GLN A 6 5.82 11.01 41.87
C GLN A 6 6.75 11.75 40.90
N PRO A 7 8.02 12.02 41.26
CA PRO A 7 8.99 12.53 40.29
C PRO A 7 9.01 11.54 39.12
N GLY A 8 8.83 12.09 37.91
CA GLY A 8 8.79 11.29 36.69
C GLY A 8 10.05 10.42 36.54
N PRO A 9 9.97 9.33 35.77
CA PRO A 9 11.11 8.41 35.61
C PRO A 9 12.35 9.16 35.11
N LEU A 10 13.52 8.73 35.62
CA LEU A 10 14.87 9.25 35.36
C LEU A 10 15.04 9.89 33.98
N HIS A 11 15.62 11.10 33.93
CA HIS A 11 15.85 11.79 32.66
C HIS A 11 16.94 11.05 31.87
N ARG A 12 16.58 10.59 30.66
CA ARG A 12 17.49 9.87 29.77
C ARG A 12 18.15 10.86 28.81
N HIS A 13 19.45 11.04 28.95
CA HIS A 13 20.27 11.80 28.01
C HIS A 13 21.02 10.86 27.07
N VAL A 14 21.00 11.16 25.77
CA VAL A 14 21.70 10.36 24.74
C VAL A 14 22.80 11.24 24.14
N ASP A 15 24.05 10.86 24.40
CA ASP A 15 25.21 11.50 23.81
C ASP A 15 25.63 10.75 22.55
N HIS A 16 25.39 11.39 21.40
CA HIS A 16 25.69 10.84 20.09
C HIS A 16 27.17 10.92 19.72
N GLU A 17 27.95 11.80 20.36
CA GLU A 17 29.38 11.95 20.10
C GLU A 17 30.16 10.85 20.80
N THR A 18 29.90 10.65 22.10
CA THR A 18 30.55 9.59 22.88
C THR A 18 29.87 8.22 22.75
N GLY A 19 28.67 8.17 22.14
CA GLY A 19 27.91 6.94 21.97
C GLY A 19 27.44 6.34 23.29
N THR A 20 27.07 7.19 24.25
CA THR A 20 26.69 6.77 25.60
C THR A 20 25.26 7.23 25.92
N ILE A 21 24.50 6.41 26.64
CA ILE A 21 23.20 6.75 27.22
C ILE A 21 23.37 6.96 28.73
N LEU A 22 23.05 8.15 29.21
CA LEU A 22 23.10 8.53 30.63
C LEU A 22 21.69 8.61 31.20
N HIS A 23 21.49 8.04 32.38
CA HIS A 23 20.28 8.25 33.18
C HIS A 23 20.64 9.18 34.32
N ILE A 24 20.02 10.35 34.36
CA ILE A 24 20.34 11.44 35.26
C ILE A 24 19.18 11.64 36.23
N ASP A 25 19.48 11.85 37.50
CA ASP A 25 18.51 12.28 38.50
C ASP A 25 18.06 13.72 38.17
N PRO A 26 16.78 13.97 37.90
CA PRO A 26 16.32 15.31 37.55
C PRO A 26 16.40 16.32 38.72
N ILE A 27 16.57 15.87 39.96
CA ILE A 27 16.61 16.73 41.15
C ILE A 27 18.06 17.07 41.54
N THR A 28 18.96 16.08 41.51
CA THR A 28 20.37 16.28 41.92
C THR A 28 21.32 16.51 40.75
N GLY A 29 20.93 16.14 39.53
CA GLY A 29 21.79 16.19 38.34
C GLY A 29 22.85 15.09 38.29
N GLU A 30 22.83 14.14 39.23
CA GLU A 30 23.82 13.07 39.28
C GLU A 30 23.53 11.97 38.25
N VAL A 31 24.60 11.39 37.69
CA VAL A 31 24.51 10.28 36.75
C VAL A 31 24.31 8.98 37.52
N ILE A 32 23.09 8.45 37.47
CA ILE A 32 22.71 7.21 38.18
C ILE A 32 23.16 5.98 37.41
N ARG A 33 23.10 6.02 36.07
CA ARG A 33 23.47 4.86 35.22
C ARG A 33 24.01 5.28 33.86
N ARG A 34 25.17 4.73 33.52
CA ARG A 34 25.79 4.81 32.19
C ARG A 34 25.56 3.51 31.42
N LYS A 35 25.15 3.60 30.16
CA LYS A 35 25.06 2.47 29.23
C LYS A 35 25.69 2.84 27.90
N ASP A 36 26.43 1.92 27.29
CA ASP A 36 26.94 2.12 25.94
C ASP A 36 25.81 1.97 24.92
N MET A 37 25.86 2.80 23.89
CA MET A 37 24.89 2.76 22.80
C MET A 37 25.24 1.61 21.85
N VAL A 38 24.34 0.63 21.74
CA VAL A 38 24.44 -0.38 20.69
C VAL A 38 24.05 0.27 19.36
N ARG A 39 25.05 0.69 18.58
CA ARG A 39 24.82 1.21 17.22
C ARG A 39 24.58 0.03 16.27
N PRO A 40 23.49 0.02 15.48
CA PRO A 40 23.38 -0.90 14.36
C PRO A 40 24.57 -0.70 13.42
N ALA A 41 25.13 -1.78 12.87
CA ALA A 41 26.17 -1.68 11.85
C ALA A 41 25.71 -0.71 10.74
N ASN A 42 26.61 0.22 10.36
CA ASN A 42 26.35 1.22 9.33
C ASN A 42 25.68 0.55 8.12
N LEU A 43 24.57 1.13 7.62
CA LEU A 43 23.83 0.62 6.47
C LEU A 43 24.77 0.39 5.28
N GLU A 44 25.75 1.29 5.12
CA GLU A 44 26.85 1.20 4.15
C GLU A 44 27.66 -0.09 4.33
N ALA A 45 28.07 -0.42 5.55
CA ALA A 45 28.87 -1.61 5.84
C ALA A 45 28.08 -2.90 5.56
N ARG A 46 26.77 -2.90 5.88
CA ARG A 46 25.87 -4.01 5.54
C ARG A 46 25.69 -4.18 4.03
N TYR A 47 25.60 -3.07 3.30
CA TYR A 47 25.53 -3.10 1.85
C TYR A 47 26.85 -3.63 1.25
N GLN A 48 28.00 -3.17 1.75
CA GLN A 48 29.29 -3.60 1.25
C GLN A 48 29.55 -5.10 1.53
N SER A 49 29.16 -5.61 2.71
CA SER A 49 29.27 -7.04 3.00
C SER A 49 28.37 -7.88 2.07
N TRP A 50 27.13 -7.46 1.86
CA TRP A 50 26.22 -8.11 0.91
C TRP A 50 26.74 -8.08 -0.53
N ALA A 51 27.30 -6.94 -0.96
CA ALA A 51 27.84 -6.78 -2.30
C ALA A 51 29.12 -7.61 -2.50
N ALA A 52 29.97 -7.75 -1.47
CA ALA A 52 31.15 -8.61 -1.51
C ALA A 52 30.75 -10.09 -1.64
N GLU A 53 29.76 -10.54 -0.87
CA GLU A 53 29.21 -11.90 -0.95
C GLU A 53 28.69 -12.20 -2.36
N ARG A 54 27.97 -11.26 -2.99
CA ARG A 54 27.47 -11.44 -4.37
C ARG A 54 28.55 -11.46 -5.44
N ARG A 55 29.63 -10.70 -5.27
CA ARG A 55 30.76 -10.73 -6.23
C ARG A 55 31.61 -12.00 -6.10
N ALA A 56 31.59 -12.64 -4.94
CA ALA A 56 32.32 -13.88 -4.68
C ALA A 56 31.55 -15.14 -5.12
N ASP A 57 30.30 -15.00 -5.54
CA ASP A 57 29.48 -16.12 -6.00
C ASP A 57 29.88 -16.55 -7.43
N GLU A 58 30.46 -17.74 -7.57
CA GLU A 58 30.89 -18.30 -8.86
C GLU A 58 29.72 -18.52 -9.84
N SER A 59 28.51 -18.78 -9.30
CA SER A 59 27.29 -18.99 -10.09
C SER A 59 26.80 -17.73 -10.81
N LEU A 60 27.27 -16.55 -10.38
CA LEU A 60 26.91 -15.28 -10.99
C LEU A 60 27.44 -15.15 -12.43
N SER A 61 28.60 -15.76 -12.72
CA SER A 61 29.15 -15.80 -14.08
C SER A 61 28.34 -16.74 -14.98
N GLU A 62 27.89 -17.87 -14.44
CA GLU A 62 27.05 -18.84 -15.15
C GLU A 62 25.68 -18.24 -15.49
N ASP A 63 25.07 -17.52 -14.53
CA ASP A 63 23.83 -16.78 -14.74
C ASP A 63 23.99 -15.68 -15.80
N HIS A 64 25.12 -14.96 -15.81
CA HIS A 64 25.41 -13.97 -16.84
C HIS A 64 25.52 -14.60 -18.23
N HIS A 65 26.22 -15.73 -18.36
CA HIS A 65 26.32 -16.48 -19.62
C HIS A 65 24.97 -17.07 -20.06
N LYS A 66 24.18 -17.59 -19.13
CA LYS A 66 22.84 -18.13 -19.39
C LYS A 66 21.87 -17.05 -19.85
N ALA A 67 21.90 -15.87 -19.25
CA ALA A 67 21.10 -14.73 -19.68
C ALA A 67 21.50 -14.26 -21.09
N ALA A 68 22.79 -14.16 -21.37
CA ALA A 68 23.30 -13.80 -22.70
C ALA A 68 22.90 -14.82 -23.78
N ASN A 69 22.92 -16.12 -23.45
CA ASN A 69 22.51 -17.19 -24.37
C ASN A 69 20.99 -17.28 -24.54
N GLY A 70 20.21 -16.92 -23.53
CA GLY A 70 18.74 -16.81 -23.63
C GLY A 70 18.32 -15.72 -24.62
N LEU A 71 19.05 -14.59 -24.63
CA LEU A 71 18.81 -13.48 -25.57
C LEU A 71 19.10 -13.85 -27.03
N SER A 72 20.09 -14.71 -27.30
CA SER A 72 20.39 -15.17 -28.67
C SER A 72 19.45 -16.28 -29.16
N SER A 73 18.87 -17.06 -28.25
CA SER A 73 17.95 -18.16 -28.57
C SER A 73 16.56 -17.70 -29.04
N GLU A 74 16.13 -16.48 -28.69
CA GLU A 74 14.86 -15.90 -29.19
C GLU A 74 14.94 -15.44 -30.67
N THR A 75 16.12 -15.44 -31.29
CA THR A 75 16.31 -14.90 -32.65
C THR A 75 16.26 -15.95 -33.77
N GLN A 76 16.19 -17.26 -33.48
CA GLN A 76 16.15 -18.28 -34.53
C GLN A 76 15.10 -19.37 -34.27
N GLY A 77 13.94 -19.25 -34.93
CA GLY A 77 13.06 -20.40 -35.15
C GLY A 77 11.58 -20.09 -35.37
N GLN A 78 11.19 -19.61 -36.55
CA GLN A 78 9.93 -20.07 -37.16
C GLN A 78 9.92 -19.88 -38.69
N PRO A 79 9.52 -20.88 -39.50
CA PRO A 79 9.42 -20.76 -40.95
C PRO A 79 8.36 -19.75 -41.38
N GLN A 80 8.66 -18.97 -42.42
CA GLN A 80 7.75 -18.02 -43.06
C GLN A 80 6.53 -18.74 -43.65
N GLU A 81 5.37 -18.55 -43.03
CA GLU A 81 4.09 -18.61 -43.72
C GLU A 81 3.58 -17.18 -43.98
N THR A 82 2.93 -17.04 -45.14
CA THR A 82 2.50 -15.85 -45.87
C THR A 82 1.93 -14.68 -45.03
N PRO A 83 2.14 -13.41 -45.44
CA PRO A 83 1.70 -12.25 -44.68
C PRO A 83 0.17 -12.09 -44.76
N SER A 84 -0.49 -12.33 -43.63
CA SER A 84 -1.84 -11.82 -43.36
C SER A 84 -1.72 -10.41 -42.76
N ASP A 85 -2.44 -9.46 -43.35
CA ASP A 85 -2.43 -8.02 -43.04
C ASP A 85 -3.09 -7.64 -41.69
N GLU A 86 -3.18 -8.56 -40.74
CA GLU A 86 -3.72 -8.26 -39.41
C GLU A 86 -2.59 -7.92 -38.41
N PRO A 87 -2.64 -6.75 -37.74
CA PRO A 87 -1.63 -6.39 -36.76
C PRO A 87 -1.72 -7.34 -35.56
N LYS A 88 -0.77 -8.28 -35.48
CA LYS A 88 -0.56 -9.14 -34.31
C LYS A 88 -0.37 -8.27 -33.07
N ARG A 89 -1.44 -8.11 -32.27
CA ARG A 89 -1.36 -7.48 -30.95
C ARG A 89 -0.41 -8.33 -30.10
N GLY A 90 0.75 -7.77 -29.77
CA GLY A 90 1.69 -8.39 -28.84
C GLY A 90 0.94 -8.83 -27.58
N ARG A 91 1.24 -10.02 -27.08
CA ARG A 91 0.65 -10.62 -25.88
C ARG A 91 1.09 -9.78 -24.67
N GLY A 92 0.41 -8.66 -24.45
CA GLY A 92 0.72 -7.72 -23.39
C GLY A 92 0.48 -8.34 -22.00
N ARG A 93 1.01 -7.67 -20.97
CA ARG A 93 0.74 -8.04 -19.57
C ARG A 93 -0.77 -8.18 -19.35
N PRO A 94 -1.25 -9.26 -18.70
CA PRO A 94 -2.66 -9.43 -18.39
C PRO A 94 -3.22 -8.18 -17.70
N LYS A 95 -4.43 -7.79 -18.09
CA LYS A 95 -5.11 -6.64 -17.50
C LYS A 95 -5.24 -6.89 -16.00
N ALA A 96 -4.64 -6.02 -15.19
CA ALA A 96 -4.70 -6.12 -13.73
C ALA A 96 -6.11 -5.74 -13.26
N THR A 97 -7.01 -6.72 -13.23
CA THR A 97 -8.32 -6.65 -12.59
C THR A 97 -8.14 -6.80 -11.08
N PHE A 98 -8.84 -5.98 -10.31
CA PHE A 98 -8.85 -6.04 -8.85
C PHE A 98 -10.30 -6.19 -8.42
N ALA A 99 -10.65 -7.36 -7.89
CA ALA A 99 -11.97 -7.59 -7.30
C ALA A 99 -12.12 -6.71 -6.06
N ASN A 100 -13.18 -5.90 -6.03
CA ASN A 100 -13.41 -4.96 -4.96
C ASN A 100 -14.11 -5.65 -3.77
N PRO A 101 -13.44 -5.83 -2.62
CA PRO A 101 -14.03 -6.52 -1.48
C PRO A 101 -15.19 -5.73 -0.83
N VAL A 102 -15.30 -4.42 -1.09
CA VAL A 102 -16.27 -3.56 -0.40
C VAL A 102 -17.47 -3.15 -1.25
N ALA A 103 -17.45 -3.47 -2.55
CA ALA A 103 -18.48 -3.06 -3.50
C ALA A 103 -19.90 -3.44 -3.04
N ALA A 104 -20.03 -4.65 -2.47
CA ALA A 104 -21.30 -5.22 -2.07
C ALA A 104 -21.99 -4.50 -0.91
N TYR A 105 -21.30 -3.64 -0.17
CA TYR A 105 -21.87 -2.93 0.99
C TYR A 105 -21.51 -1.45 1.02
N MET A 106 -20.88 -0.92 -0.04
CA MET A 106 -20.48 0.48 -0.09
C MET A 106 -21.67 1.45 -0.02
N TYR A 107 -22.86 1.03 -0.46
CA TYR A 107 -24.08 1.82 -0.38
C TYR A 107 -24.52 2.11 1.07
N LEU A 108 -24.30 1.17 1.99
CA LEU A 108 -24.55 1.37 3.43
C LEU A 108 -23.59 2.38 4.04
N LEU A 109 -22.38 2.46 3.49
CA LEU A 109 -21.28 3.24 4.06
C LEU A 109 -21.12 4.64 3.47
N ALA A 110 -21.72 4.90 2.29
CA ALA A 110 -21.46 6.11 1.51
C ALA A 110 -22.68 6.85 0.96
N ILE A 111 -23.90 6.42 1.30
CA ILE A 111 -25.14 7.07 0.87
C ILE A 111 -25.96 7.49 2.10
N PRO A 112 -26.46 8.74 2.19
CA PRO A 112 -26.29 9.84 1.22
C PRO A 112 -24.87 10.42 1.19
N ASP A 113 -24.11 10.26 2.28
CA ASP A 113 -22.73 10.70 2.41
C ASP A 113 -21.87 9.63 3.10
N PRO A 114 -20.54 9.62 2.86
CA PRO A 114 -19.61 8.72 3.53
C PRO A 114 -19.62 8.91 5.04
N LEU A 115 -19.63 7.78 5.76
CA LEU A 115 -19.34 7.78 7.20
C LEU A 115 -17.96 8.41 7.46
N PRO A 116 -17.75 9.13 8.57
CA PRO A 116 -16.50 9.85 8.81
C PRO A 116 -15.23 8.98 8.70
N TRP A 117 -15.26 7.78 9.27
CA TRP A 117 -14.12 6.86 9.21
C TRP A 117 -13.84 6.34 7.80
N VAL A 118 -14.86 6.26 6.94
CA VAL A 118 -14.71 5.91 5.51
C VAL A 118 -14.04 7.05 4.77
N ASP A 119 -14.48 8.28 5.01
CA ASP A 119 -13.89 9.47 4.40
C ASP A 119 -12.41 9.66 4.83
N ASP A 120 -12.10 9.41 6.10
CA ASP A 120 -10.73 9.41 6.62
C ASP A 120 -9.84 8.37 5.91
N ILE A 121 -10.33 7.13 5.75
CA ILE A 121 -9.60 6.08 5.04
C ILE A 121 -9.40 6.45 3.56
N VAL A 122 -10.43 7.00 2.90
CA VAL A 122 -10.34 7.42 1.50
C VAL A 122 -9.33 8.55 1.35
N THR A 123 -9.42 9.58 2.19
CA THR A 123 -8.51 10.73 2.17
C THR A 123 -7.07 10.31 2.45
N GLY A 124 -6.85 9.50 3.49
CA GLY A 124 -5.54 8.93 3.81
C GLY A 124 -4.99 8.06 2.67
N SER A 125 -5.84 7.27 2.02
CA SER A 125 -5.46 6.45 0.86
C SER A 125 -5.06 7.30 -0.34
N ILE A 126 -5.75 8.42 -0.57
CA ILE A 126 -5.40 9.34 -1.64
C ILE A 126 -4.02 9.97 -1.39
N ILE A 127 -3.79 10.49 -0.18
CA ILE A 127 -2.51 11.11 0.20
C ILE A 127 -1.37 10.10 0.07
N THR A 128 -1.57 8.87 0.57
CA THR A 128 -0.52 7.84 0.62
C THR A 128 -0.23 7.23 -0.75
N SER A 129 -1.27 6.89 -1.52
CA SER A 129 -1.11 6.04 -2.70
C SER A 129 -1.15 6.81 -4.04
N ALA A 130 -2.04 7.81 -4.18
CA ALA A 130 -2.11 8.67 -5.37
C ALA A 130 -1.18 9.89 -5.27
N GLY A 131 -0.78 10.23 -4.04
CA GLY A 131 0.16 11.28 -3.73
C GLY A 131 -0.44 12.68 -3.73
N VAL A 132 0.38 13.64 -3.33
CA VAL A 132 0.08 15.08 -3.34
C VAL A 132 1.16 15.81 -4.14
N THR A 133 0.81 16.93 -4.76
CA THR A 133 1.77 17.81 -5.44
C THR A 133 1.56 19.22 -4.91
N ASN A 134 2.60 19.85 -4.36
CA ASN A 134 2.52 21.18 -3.73
C ASN A 134 1.40 21.27 -2.67
N GLY A 135 1.26 20.24 -1.84
CA GLY A 135 0.21 20.18 -0.81
C GLY A 135 -1.22 19.95 -1.33
N LYS A 136 -1.42 19.87 -2.66
CA LYS A 136 -2.72 19.61 -3.27
C LYS A 136 -2.86 18.13 -3.60
N ILE A 137 -4.03 17.60 -3.27
CA ILE A 137 -4.41 16.24 -3.58
C ILE A 137 -4.48 16.04 -5.11
N ASN A 138 -3.92 14.92 -5.59
CA ASN A 138 -3.81 14.63 -7.02
C ASN A 138 -5.11 14.15 -7.71
N VAL A 139 -6.13 13.75 -6.95
CA VAL A 139 -7.39 13.16 -7.47
C VAL A 139 -8.59 13.62 -6.63
N LYS A 140 -9.78 13.74 -7.22
CA LYS A 140 -11.00 14.12 -6.48
C LYS A 140 -11.46 12.99 -5.56
N VAL A 141 -11.80 13.29 -4.29
CA VAL A 141 -12.31 12.32 -3.30
C VAL A 141 -13.55 11.59 -3.81
N ARG A 142 -14.54 12.34 -4.33
CA ARG A 142 -15.77 11.76 -4.90
C ARG A 142 -15.51 10.79 -6.05
N ALA A 143 -14.43 10.96 -6.83
CA ALA A 143 -14.06 10.03 -7.89
C ALA A 143 -13.53 8.69 -7.32
N VAL A 144 -12.82 8.74 -6.20
CA VAL A 144 -12.36 7.54 -5.50
C VAL A 144 -13.53 6.82 -4.84
N ILE A 145 -14.45 7.56 -4.21
CA ILE A 145 -15.70 6.99 -3.67
C ILE A 145 -16.50 6.31 -4.78
N GLY A 146 -16.69 6.96 -5.95
CA GLY A 146 -17.37 6.35 -7.09
C GLY A 146 -16.71 5.05 -7.57
N ALA A 147 -15.38 4.97 -7.56
CA ALA A 147 -14.66 3.76 -7.89
C ALA A 147 -14.86 2.62 -6.88
N LEU A 148 -15.16 2.92 -5.60
CA LEU A 148 -15.45 1.91 -4.57
C LEU A 148 -16.81 1.23 -4.75
N PHE A 149 -17.70 1.77 -5.60
CA PHE A 149 -18.94 1.10 -5.99
C PHE A 149 -18.77 0.10 -7.14
N LEU A 150 -17.62 0.10 -7.81
CA LEU A 150 -17.35 -0.84 -8.91
C LEU A 150 -17.03 -2.23 -8.35
N SER A 151 -17.60 -3.28 -8.93
CA SER A 151 -17.25 -4.67 -8.60
C SER A 151 -15.78 -4.97 -8.88
N GLU A 152 -15.22 -4.36 -9.93
CA GLU A 152 -13.80 -4.44 -10.27
C GLU A 152 -13.17 -3.05 -10.43
N ILE A 153 -12.08 -2.80 -9.69
CA ILE A 153 -11.37 -1.52 -9.75
C ILE A 153 -10.26 -1.60 -10.80
N THR A 154 -10.53 -1.06 -11.98
CA THR A 154 -9.55 -0.92 -13.07
C THR A 154 -9.38 0.53 -13.50
N ALA A 155 -8.21 0.87 -14.07
CA ALA A 155 -7.97 2.20 -14.61
C ALA A 155 -8.95 2.54 -15.75
N ASP A 156 -9.32 1.55 -16.57
CA ASP A 156 -10.30 1.75 -17.64
C ASP A 156 -11.69 2.05 -17.10
N ALA A 157 -12.12 1.36 -16.04
CA ALA A 157 -13.41 1.63 -15.40
C ALA A 157 -13.44 2.98 -14.67
N CYS A 158 -12.28 3.48 -14.22
CA CYS A 158 -12.15 4.81 -13.63
C CYS A 158 -12.00 5.93 -14.68
N LYS A 159 -11.85 5.59 -15.96
CA LYS A 159 -11.64 6.56 -17.04
C LYS A 159 -12.99 7.17 -17.44
N THR A 160 -13.04 8.49 -17.44
CA THR A 160 -14.18 9.27 -17.94
C THR A 160 -13.66 10.30 -18.95
N ASN A 161 -14.56 10.99 -19.64
CA ASN A 161 -14.18 12.11 -20.50
C ASN A 161 -13.46 13.25 -19.73
N GLU A 162 -13.68 13.34 -18.42
CA GLU A 162 -13.05 14.33 -17.54
C GLU A 162 -11.65 13.92 -17.06
N TYR A 163 -11.36 12.62 -17.03
CA TYR A 163 -10.14 12.09 -16.42
C TYR A 163 -9.19 11.52 -17.46
N SER A 164 -7.99 12.10 -17.52
CA SER A 164 -6.87 11.51 -18.27
C SER A 164 -6.59 10.08 -17.81
N LEU A 165 -5.95 9.26 -18.66
CA LEU A 165 -5.53 7.90 -18.28
C LEU A 165 -4.68 7.91 -17.00
N ARG A 166 -3.77 8.88 -16.86
CA ARG A 166 -2.92 9.04 -15.68
C ARG A 166 -3.75 9.33 -14.41
N THR A 167 -4.78 10.17 -14.53
CA THR A 167 -5.71 10.45 -13.42
C THR A 167 -6.51 9.20 -13.07
N ALA A 168 -7.03 8.48 -14.05
CA ALA A 168 -7.79 7.25 -13.85
C ALA A 168 -6.96 6.16 -13.17
N GLN A 169 -5.69 6.01 -13.55
CA GLN A 169 -4.75 5.11 -12.87
C GLN A 169 -4.52 5.49 -11.40
N ARG A 170 -4.39 6.79 -11.10
CA ARG A 170 -4.25 7.29 -9.72
C ARG A 170 -5.53 7.05 -8.90
N ILE A 171 -6.71 7.27 -9.49
CA ILE A 171 -8.00 6.97 -8.86
C ILE A 171 -8.08 5.47 -8.54
N ALA A 172 -7.81 4.60 -9.51
CA ALA A 172 -7.84 3.16 -9.31
C ALA A 172 -6.85 2.71 -8.22
N LYS A 173 -5.64 3.30 -8.17
CA LYS A 173 -4.66 3.00 -7.13
C LYS A 173 -5.15 3.40 -5.74
N ALA A 174 -5.72 4.60 -5.59
CA ALA A 174 -6.29 5.07 -4.33
C ALA A 174 -7.51 4.24 -3.89
N ALA A 175 -8.39 3.92 -4.82
CA ALA A 175 -9.58 3.12 -4.54
C ALA A 175 -9.21 1.69 -4.08
N ARG A 176 -8.20 1.05 -4.69
CA ARG A 176 -7.74 -0.28 -4.23
C ARG A 176 -7.17 -0.23 -2.81
N HIS A 177 -6.38 0.80 -2.52
CA HIS A 177 -5.82 1.00 -1.18
C HIS A 177 -6.94 1.25 -0.15
N ALA A 178 -7.90 2.12 -0.48
CA ALA A 178 -9.05 2.41 0.36
C ALA A 178 -9.95 1.19 0.57
N ALA A 179 -10.23 0.41 -0.47
CA ALA A 179 -11.03 -0.81 -0.38
C ALA A 179 -10.41 -1.81 0.61
N HIS A 180 -9.09 -1.98 0.56
CA HIS A 180 -8.38 -2.82 1.54
C HIS A 180 -8.46 -2.25 2.96
N GLY A 181 -8.29 -0.94 3.10
CA GLY A 181 -8.41 -0.26 4.40
C GLY A 181 -9.80 -0.38 5.02
N ILE A 182 -10.85 -0.19 4.22
CA ILE A 182 -12.25 -0.32 4.64
C ILE A 182 -12.56 -1.77 5.01
N ALA A 183 -12.19 -2.75 4.17
CA ALA A 183 -12.38 -4.16 4.49
C ALA A 183 -11.67 -4.55 5.79
N SER A 184 -10.41 -4.12 5.97
CA SER A 184 -9.65 -4.35 7.20
C SER A 184 -10.28 -3.66 8.42
N TYR A 185 -10.88 -2.47 8.24
CA TYR A 185 -11.57 -1.78 9.31
C TYR A 185 -12.83 -2.55 9.74
N VAL A 186 -13.67 -2.97 8.79
CA VAL A 186 -14.87 -3.77 9.07
C VAL A 186 -14.50 -5.07 9.79
N GLU A 187 -13.48 -5.78 9.33
CA GLU A 187 -13.02 -7.03 9.99
C GLU A 187 -12.56 -6.83 11.45
N ARG A 188 -12.04 -5.64 11.79
CA ARG A 188 -11.61 -5.32 13.16
C ARG A 188 -12.73 -4.80 14.07
N HIS A 189 -13.93 -4.56 13.52
CA HIS A 189 -15.07 -4.03 14.26
C HIS A 189 -16.27 -4.97 14.10
N PRO A 190 -16.39 -6.01 14.96
CA PRO A 190 -17.39 -7.07 14.83
C PRO A 190 -18.84 -6.56 14.76
N ASP A 191 -19.15 -5.50 15.50
CA ASP A 191 -20.49 -4.91 15.54
C ASP A 191 -20.88 -4.33 14.16
N ILE A 192 -19.98 -3.56 13.55
CA ILE A 192 -20.15 -3.00 12.21
C ILE A 192 -20.28 -4.11 11.18
N LYS A 193 -19.44 -5.15 11.29
CA LYS A 193 -19.50 -6.31 10.40
C LYS A 193 -20.84 -7.04 10.49
N ALA A 194 -21.35 -7.24 11.70
CA ALA A 194 -22.63 -7.91 11.93
C ALA A 194 -23.79 -7.12 11.32
N GLU A 195 -23.81 -5.79 11.51
CA GLU A 195 -24.80 -4.89 10.92
C GLU A 195 -24.77 -4.96 9.39
N ILE A 196 -23.58 -4.84 8.77
CA ILE A 196 -23.42 -4.96 7.32
C ILE A 196 -23.92 -6.31 6.79
N VAL A 197 -23.56 -7.41 7.45
CA VAL A 197 -23.97 -8.76 7.03
C VAL A 197 -25.48 -8.93 7.13
N ALA A 198 -26.11 -8.39 8.18
CA ALA A 198 -27.56 -8.43 8.35
C ALA A 198 -28.28 -7.65 7.24
N GLU A 199 -27.84 -6.43 6.94
CA GLU A 199 -28.44 -5.57 5.92
C GLU A 199 -28.25 -6.12 4.50
N VAL A 200 -27.03 -6.57 4.15
CA VAL A 200 -26.76 -7.20 2.85
C VAL A 200 -27.57 -8.49 2.69
N GLY A 201 -27.70 -9.28 3.76
CA GLY A 201 -28.52 -10.48 3.78
C GLY A 201 -30.02 -10.17 3.57
N ALA A 202 -30.54 -9.14 4.23
CA ALA A 202 -31.92 -8.70 4.07
C ALA A 202 -32.21 -8.21 2.65
N GLU A 203 -31.30 -7.44 2.04
CA GLU A 203 -31.45 -6.98 0.66
C GLU A 203 -31.41 -8.15 -0.33
N ALA A 204 -30.50 -9.11 -0.15
CA ALA A 204 -30.42 -10.29 -1.00
C ALA A 204 -31.72 -11.12 -0.97
N LEU A 205 -32.32 -11.27 0.22
CA LEU A 205 -33.61 -11.91 0.40
C LEU A 205 -34.73 -11.13 -0.31
N PHE A 206 -34.75 -9.81 -0.16
CA PHE A 206 -35.76 -8.96 -0.81
C PHE A 206 -35.68 -9.02 -2.34
N ARG A 207 -34.46 -9.00 -2.91
CA ARG A 207 -34.27 -9.12 -4.37
C ARG A 207 -34.65 -10.51 -4.89
N GLY A 208 -34.42 -11.58 -4.13
CA GLY A 208 -34.79 -12.94 -4.51
C GLY A 208 -36.29 -13.25 -4.45
N LEU A 209 -37.06 -12.46 -3.70
CA LEU A 209 -38.53 -12.55 -3.64
C LEU A 209 -39.23 -11.75 -4.75
N ALA A 210 -38.49 -10.87 -5.44
CA ALA A 210 -39.01 -10.00 -6.49
C ALA A 210 -38.87 -10.58 -7.92
N THR A 211 -38.44 -11.84 -8.04
CA THR A 211 -38.31 -12.61 -9.29
C THR A 211 -39.29 -13.78 -9.31
#